data_AF-A0A842YEK4-F1
#
_entry.id   AF-A0A842YEK4-F1
#
_cell.length_a   1.000
_cell.length_b   1.000
_cell.length_c   1.000
_cell.angle_alpha   90.00
_cell.angle_beta   90.00
_cell.angle_gamma   90.00
#
_symmetry.space_group_name_H-M   'P 1'
#
loop_
_entity.id
_entity.type
_entity.pdbx_description
1 polymer ?
#
loop_
_entity_poly.entity_id
_entity_poly.type
_entity_poly.pdbx_seq_one_letter_code
_entity_poly.pdbx_strand_id
1 'polypeptide(L)'
;WNYRTSHEIIGSLGAGENYQIEIVVHYGYGTHLGKDVYCKQQCQPDFDDIRFTDDDGHTLLDYWTESVYESDNATFWIEVKDDLDFDTTIHMYYGNTTVSSLSNGTATFIFFDDYENNNLDRWDETTGAGFSCATDQVVHGTYALKFQSTPGADIMKNLTETGEPLTHDFMVHSWVRDDNQIRGGHAPLVKSQSQFWVYACRGYNSQFSYLQDAANYVPWPQNSVGGSDEWFEINVGLSMSTDVMRAWKNEFYMGEIGLIAANGASVPDDLFQIGYGQQSSYVTWWDDTYVRKWIVNEPAHGAWDEISTVNWHHSCSDTTGFVYNDTWNMNWMAWD
;
A
#
# COMPACT_ATOMS: atom_id res chain seq x y z
N TRP A 1 4.16 16.17 -21.11
CA TRP A 1 4.94 14.92 -20.99
C TRP A 1 5.68 14.68 -22.28
N ASN A 2 6.94 14.24 -22.19
CA ASN A 2 7.80 13.97 -23.35
C ASN A 2 7.92 12.47 -23.64
N TYR A 3 7.76 11.62 -22.62
CA TYR A 3 7.87 10.17 -22.72
C TYR A 3 6.65 9.48 -22.14
N ARG A 4 6.34 8.30 -22.69
CA ARG A 4 5.26 7.41 -22.26
C ARG A 4 5.67 5.96 -22.43
N THR A 5 5.24 5.10 -21.52
CA THR A 5 5.16 3.63 -21.71
C THR A 5 3.80 3.16 -21.15
N SER A 6 3.31 2.02 -21.63
CA SER A 6 2.11 1.37 -21.10
C SER A 6 2.48 0.10 -20.35
N HIS A 7 1.63 -0.27 -19.40
CA HIS A 7 1.77 -1.45 -18.56
C HIS A 7 0.48 -2.24 -18.55
N GLU A 8 0.55 -3.50 -18.95
CA GLU A 8 -0.55 -4.45 -18.81
C GLU A 8 -0.62 -4.94 -17.37
N ILE A 9 -1.80 -4.81 -16.77
CA ILE A 9 -2.15 -5.44 -15.50
C ILE A 9 -2.97 -6.67 -15.85
N ILE A 10 -2.45 -7.85 -15.49
CA ILE A 10 -3.16 -9.12 -15.67
C ILE A 10 -4.20 -9.23 -14.55
N GLY A 11 -5.47 -9.28 -14.93
CA GLY A 11 -6.60 -9.28 -14.00
C GLY A 11 -6.67 -10.56 -13.16
N SER A 12 -7.41 -10.47 -12.07
CA SER A 12 -7.72 -11.59 -11.19
C SER A 12 -9.12 -11.46 -10.61
N LEU A 13 -9.93 -12.50 -10.81
CA LEU A 13 -11.34 -12.52 -10.40
C LEU A 13 -11.49 -12.23 -8.89
N GLY A 14 -12.26 -11.20 -8.57
CA GLY A 14 -12.51 -10.70 -7.22
C GLY A 14 -11.72 -9.44 -6.86
N ALA A 15 -10.85 -8.93 -7.75
CA ALA A 15 -10.12 -7.69 -7.52
C ALA A 15 -11.04 -6.46 -7.67
N GLY A 16 -11.87 -6.44 -8.72
CA GLY A 16 -12.77 -5.33 -9.01
C GLY A 16 -12.07 -4.01 -9.36
N GLU A 17 -12.83 -2.92 -9.31
CA GLU A 17 -12.36 -1.53 -9.54
C GLU A 17 -11.52 -0.98 -8.38
N ASN A 18 -10.79 0.12 -8.58
CA ASN A 18 -10.09 0.88 -7.53
C ASN A 18 -9.11 0.03 -6.71
N TYR A 19 -8.36 -0.84 -7.39
CA TYR A 19 -7.39 -1.75 -6.77
C TYR A 19 -6.00 -1.13 -6.80
N GLN A 20 -5.26 -1.22 -5.69
CA GLN A 20 -3.93 -0.63 -5.56
C GLN A 20 -2.84 -1.60 -6.03
N ILE A 21 -2.02 -1.16 -7.01
CA ILE A 21 -0.89 -1.91 -7.57
C ILE A 21 0.42 -1.17 -7.28
N GLU A 22 1.48 -1.89 -6.95
CA GLU A 22 2.82 -1.33 -6.70
C GLU A 22 3.68 -1.33 -7.98
N ILE A 23 4.35 -0.22 -8.30
CA ILE A 23 5.31 -0.08 -9.40
C ILE A 23 6.60 0.57 -8.91
N VAL A 24 7.74 0.01 -9.31
CA VAL A 24 9.06 0.56 -9.02
C VAL A 24 9.60 1.24 -10.28
N VAL A 25 9.77 2.56 -10.21
CA VAL A 25 10.29 3.38 -11.31
C VAL A 25 11.77 3.63 -11.08
N HIS A 26 12.60 3.18 -12.01
CA HIS A 26 14.05 3.36 -12.00
C HIS A 26 14.43 4.58 -12.85
N TYR A 27 15.27 5.46 -12.32
CA TYR A 27 15.81 6.60 -13.05
C TYR A 27 16.66 6.13 -14.23
N GLY A 28 17.43 5.05 -14.06
CA GLY A 28 18.46 4.59 -15.00
C GLY A 28 17.97 3.80 -16.22
N TYR A 29 18.92 3.10 -16.86
CA TYR A 29 18.66 2.16 -17.96
C TYR A 29 18.45 0.75 -17.40
N GLY A 30 17.60 -0.02 -18.08
CA GLY A 30 17.34 -1.43 -17.74
C GLY A 30 16.26 -2.01 -18.66
N THR A 31 15.76 -3.17 -18.28
CA THR A 31 14.67 -3.86 -18.99
C THR A 31 13.43 -3.84 -18.10
N HIS A 32 12.31 -3.40 -18.65
CA HIS A 32 11.02 -3.45 -17.95
C HIS A 32 10.65 -4.91 -17.65
N LEU A 33 10.29 -5.21 -16.39
CA LEU A 33 9.92 -6.56 -15.97
C LEU A 33 9.12 -6.52 -14.68
N GLY A 34 7.94 -7.15 -14.68
CA GLY A 34 7.10 -7.18 -13.49
C GLY A 34 6.73 -5.77 -13.04
N LYS A 35 7.01 -5.45 -11.77
CA LYS A 35 6.77 -4.11 -11.21
C LYS A 35 7.82 -3.06 -11.61
N ASP A 36 8.94 -3.46 -12.21
CA ASP A 36 10.07 -2.57 -12.49
C ASP A 36 9.98 -1.93 -13.90
N VAL A 37 10.05 -0.59 -13.95
CA VAL A 37 10.09 0.22 -15.19
C VAL A 37 11.27 1.19 -15.17
N TYR A 38 11.90 1.48 -16.32
CA TYR A 38 13.16 2.22 -16.42
C TYR A 38 13.05 3.46 -17.28
N CYS A 39 13.30 4.65 -16.73
CA CYS A 39 13.11 5.92 -17.41
C CYS A 39 14.27 6.34 -18.34
N LYS A 40 15.39 5.60 -18.37
CA LYS A 40 16.56 5.88 -19.22
C LYS A 40 17.11 7.31 -19.01
N GLN A 41 17.10 7.77 -17.77
CA GLN A 41 17.52 9.10 -17.30
C GLN A 41 16.70 10.26 -17.90
N GLN A 42 15.43 10.00 -18.23
CA GLN A 42 14.55 11.01 -18.82
C GLN A 42 13.45 11.51 -17.87
N CYS A 43 13.24 10.90 -16.70
CA CYS A 43 12.42 11.48 -15.63
C CYS A 43 13.28 12.43 -14.77
N GLN A 44 12.65 13.18 -13.87
CA GLN A 44 13.39 13.96 -12.88
C GLN A 44 14.08 13.03 -11.86
N PRO A 45 15.25 13.42 -11.31
CA PRO A 45 15.96 12.65 -10.29
C PRO A 45 15.14 12.32 -9.03
N ASP A 46 14.19 13.17 -8.67
CA ASP A 46 13.29 13.04 -7.51
C ASP A 46 11.92 12.43 -7.88
N PHE A 47 11.72 12.05 -9.15
CA PHE A 47 10.51 11.39 -9.66
C PHE A 47 9.20 12.18 -9.47
N ASP A 48 9.27 13.49 -9.21
CA ASP A 48 8.09 14.34 -9.02
C ASP A 48 7.29 14.56 -10.32
N ASP A 49 7.90 14.18 -11.44
CA ASP A 49 7.36 14.22 -12.78
C ASP A 49 6.82 12.86 -13.26
N ILE A 50 6.52 11.91 -12.38
CA ILE A 50 5.80 10.70 -12.81
C ILE A 50 4.28 10.95 -12.80
N ARG A 51 3.56 10.48 -13.83
CA ARG A 51 2.08 10.42 -13.86
C ARG A 51 1.60 9.08 -14.37
N PHE A 52 0.50 8.63 -13.79
CA PHE A 52 -0.22 7.45 -14.24
C PHE A 52 -1.60 7.87 -14.79
N THR A 53 -1.99 7.27 -15.90
CA THR A 53 -3.34 7.41 -16.44
C THR A 53 -3.96 6.05 -16.71
N ASP A 54 -5.28 6.05 -16.79
CA ASP A 54 -6.10 4.93 -17.21
C ASP A 54 -5.86 4.54 -18.67
N ASP A 55 -6.52 3.48 -19.13
CA ASP A 55 -6.36 2.88 -20.47
C ASP A 55 -6.54 3.87 -21.63
N ASP A 56 -7.39 4.89 -21.44
CA ASP A 56 -7.67 5.99 -22.38
C ASP A 56 -6.48 6.94 -22.60
N GLY A 57 -5.43 6.85 -21.79
CA GLY A 57 -4.23 7.68 -21.86
C GLY A 57 -4.42 9.12 -21.36
N HIS A 58 -5.53 9.44 -20.71
CA HIS A 58 -5.95 10.79 -20.34
C HIS A 58 -6.46 10.91 -18.91
N THR A 59 -7.24 9.94 -18.43
CA THR A 59 -7.84 9.94 -17.10
C THR A 59 -6.76 9.69 -16.06
N LEU A 60 -6.50 10.69 -15.20
CA LEU A 60 -5.47 10.56 -14.16
C LEU A 60 -5.88 9.53 -13.10
N LEU A 61 -4.94 8.64 -12.79
CA LEU A 61 -5.05 7.70 -11.67
C LEU A 61 -4.43 8.31 -10.42
N ASP A 62 -5.06 8.03 -9.28
CA ASP A 62 -4.55 8.42 -7.98
C ASP A 62 -3.36 7.52 -7.62
N TYR A 63 -2.33 8.11 -7.02
CA TYR A 63 -1.12 7.38 -6.67
C TYR A 63 -0.47 7.95 -5.42
N TRP A 64 0.35 7.13 -4.76
CA TRP A 64 1.20 7.53 -3.65
C TRP A 64 2.64 7.08 -3.90
N THR A 65 3.58 7.98 -3.67
CA THR A 65 5.01 7.70 -3.69
C THR A 65 5.44 7.28 -2.30
N GLU A 66 5.69 5.99 -2.11
CA GLU A 66 6.09 5.40 -0.83
C GLU A 66 7.54 5.76 -0.47
N SER A 67 8.45 5.64 -1.42
CA SER A 67 9.87 5.94 -1.20
C SER A 67 10.51 6.55 -2.44
N VAL A 68 11.51 7.40 -2.22
CA VAL A 68 12.33 8.02 -3.26
C VAL A 68 13.80 7.92 -2.89
N TYR A 69 14.56 7.26 -3.76
CA TYR A 69 16.02 7.28 -3.75
C TYR A 69 16.47 8.11 -4.95
N GLU A 70 16.84 9.36 -4.70
CA GLU A 70 17.16 10.33 -5.76
C GLU A 70 18.16 9.77 -6.79
N SER A 71 17.83 9.91 -8.07
CA SER A 71 18.60 9.39 -9.22
C SER A 71 18.79 7.87 -9.27
N ASP A 72 18.09 7.10 -8.43
CA ASP A 72 18.14 5.64 -8.39
C ASP A 72 16.76 5.06 -8.75
N ASN A 73 15.83 5.02 -7.79
CA ASN A 73 14.48 4.49 -7.98
C ASN A 73 13.48 5.11 -7.00
N ALA A 74 12.20 4.95 -7.30
CA ALA A 74 11.09 5.30 -6.42
C ALA A 74 9.96 4.25 -6.52
N THR A 75 9.33 3.95 -5.38
CA THR A 75 8.18 3.03 -5.31
C THR A 75 6.88 3.81 -5.31
N PHE A 76 5.96 3.41 -6.18
CA PHE A 76 4.65 4.02 -6.34
C PHE A 76 3.55 2.98 -6.12
N TRP A 77 2.54 3.33 -5.34
CA TRP A 77 1.26 2.64 -5.30
C TRP A 77 0.26 3.40 -6.16
N ILE A 78 -0.45 2.71 -7.05
CA ILE A 78 -1.38 3.31 -8.01
C ILE A 78 -2.75 2.68 -7.81
N GLU A 79 -3.78 3.51 -7.65
CA GLU A 79 -5.18 3.08 -7.65
C GLU A 79 -5.66 2.95 -9.11
N VAL A 80 -5.77 1.71 -9.60
CA VAL A 80 -6.31 1.43 -10.93
C VAL A 80 -7.83 1.47 -10.86
N LYS A 81 -8.45 2.40 -11.60
CA LYS A 81 -9.90 2.65 -11.55
C LYS A 81 -10.71 1.59 -12.29
N ASP A 82 -10.14 1.03 -13.35
CA ASP A 82 -10.71 -0.08 -14.09
C ASP A 82 -10.95 -1.34 -13.25
N ASP A 83 -11.89 -2.18 -13.72
CA ASP A 83 -12.22 -3.47 -13.13
C ASP A 83 -11.11 -4.51 -13.40
N LEU A 84 -10.29 -4.77 -12.38
CA LEU A 84 -9.21 -5.76 -12.43
C LEU A 84 -9.67 -7.21 -12.30
N ASP A 85 -10.97 -7.51 -12.42
CA ASP A 85 -11.41 -8.87 -12.75
C ASP A 85 -10.97 -9.28 -14.18
N PHE A 86 -10.56 -8.31 -15.00
CA PHE A 86 -10.07 -8.48 -16.37
C PHE A 86 -8.71 -7.80 -16.56
N ASP A 87 -7.99 -8.21 -17.60
CA ASP A 87 -6.74 -7.55 -17.98
C ASP A 87 -7.03 -6.10 -18.42
N THR A 88 -6.26 -5.15 -17.92
CA THR A 88 -6.33 -3.74 -18.34
C THR A 88 -4.92 -3.18 -18.63
N THR A 89 -4.87 -2.01 -19.25
CA THR A 89 -3.62 -1.28 -19.51
C THR A 89 -3.66 0.06 -18.80
N ILE A 90 -2.59 0.42 -18.11
CA ILE A 90 -2.37 1.79 -17.65
C ILE A 90 -1.21 2.43 -18.41
N HIS A 91 -1.09 3.76 -18.39
CA HIS A 91 0.06 4.46 -18.99
C HIS A 91 0.84 5.23 -17.93
N MET A 92 2.17 5.17 -18.03
CA MET A 92 3.09 6.01 -17.26
C MET A 92 3.67 7.10 -18.16
N TYR A 93 3.61 8.35 -17.71
CA TYR A 93 4.15 9.54 -18.38
C TYR A 93 5.22 10.22 -17.54
N TYR A 94 6.27 10.73 -18.22
CA TYR A 94 7.40 11.38 -17.56
C TYR A 94 8.22 12.28 -18.53
N GLY A 95 9.23 12.96 -17.99
CA GLY A 95 10.09 13.93 -18.68
C GLY A 95 9.51 15.32 -18.79
N ASN A 96 8.78 15.78 -17.77
CA ASN A 96 8.28 17.16 -17.69
C ASN A 96 8.85 17.87 -16.47
N THR A 97 9.93 18.62 -16.68
CA THR A 97 10.70 19.29 -15.61
C THR A 97 10.01 20.48 -14.95
N THR A 98 8.71 20.69 -15.17
CA THR A 98 7.98 21.90 -14.74
C THR A 98 6.83 21.60 -13.79
N VAL A 99 6.59 20.32 -13.49
CA VAL A 99 5.51 19.89 -12.60
C VAL A 99 6.09 19.32 -11.32
N SER A 100 5.32 19.39 -10.24
CA SER A 100 5.60 18.73 -8.97
C SER A 100 4.81 17.44 -8.85
N SER A 101 5.14 16.59 -7.87
CA SER A 101 4.38 15.36 -7.59
C SER A 101 2.91 15.67 -7.24
N LEU A 102 2.01 14.77 -7.65
CA LEU A 102 0.61 14.70 -7.24
C LEU A 102 0.35 13.55 -6.23
N SER A 103 1.41 12.94 -5.69
CA SER A 103 1.33 11.86 -4.70
C SER A 103 0.34 12.18 -3.58
N ASN A 104 -0.60 11.28 -3.33
CA ASN A 104 -1.63 11.40 -2.32
C ASN A 104 -2.11 10.03 -1.84
N GLY A 105 -1.56 9.54 -0.72
CA GLY A 105 -2.00 8.28 -0.12
C GLY A 105 -3.46 8.26 0.32
N THR A 106 -4.02 9.41 0.73
CA THR A 106 -5.44 9.49 1.14
C THR A 106 -6.40 9.26 -0.02
N ALA A 107 -6.01 9.66 -1.24
CA ALA A 107 -6.79 9.40 -2.44
C ALA A 107 -6.55 7.99 -2.99
N THR A 108 -5.40 7.37 -2.69
CA THR A 108 -4.97 6.10 -3.27
C THR A 108 -5.51 4.88 -2.52
N PHE A 109 -5.71 4.99 -1.21
CA PHE A 109 -6.00 3.85 -0.32
C PHE A 109 -7.33 4.01 0.42
N ILE A 110 -7.88 2.87 0.88
CA ILE A 110 -9.10 2.82 1.72
C ILE A 110 -8.87 3.58 3.04
N PHE A 111 -7.67 3.45 3.59
CA PHE A 111 -7.18 4.23 4.71
C PHE A 111 -5.70 4.52 4.50
N PHE A 112 -5.25 5.69 4.96
CA PHE A 112 -3.87 6.12 4.86
C PHE A 112 -3.51 7.13 5.95
N ASP A 113 -2.40 6.90 6.62
CA ASP A 113 -1.71 7.83 7.50
C ASP A 113 -0.19 7.57 7.49
N ASP A 114 0.57 8.51 6.92
CA ASP A 114 2.04 8.59 6.99
C ASP A 114 2.50 9.53 8.12
N TYR A 115 1.56 10.06 8.93
CA TYR A 115 1.83 10.93 10.07
C TYR A 115 2.50 12.28 9.75
N GLU A 116 2.71 12.60 8.47
CA GLU A 116 3.40 13.83 8.04
C GLU A 116 2.59 15.11 8.32
N ASN A 117 1.29 14.96 8.58
CA ASN A 117 0.43 16.07 9.04
C ASN A 117 0.68 16.47 10.51
N ASN A 118 1.55 15.74 11.23
CA ASN A 118 1.92 15.97 12.63
C ASN A 118 0.68 16.06 13.56
N ASN A 119 -0.31 15.22 13.31
CA ASN A 119 -1.50 15.06 14.13
C ASN A 119 -2.11 13.67 13.88
N LEU A 120 -3.14 13.32 14.64
CA LEU A 120 -3.80 12.01 14.59
C LEU A 120 -5.27 12.11 14.15
N ASP A 121 -5.62 13.10 13.32
CA ASP A 121 -7.00 13.39 12.91
C ASP A 121 -7.63 12.33 12.00
N ARG A 122 -6.81 11.43 11.45
CA ARG A 122 -7.25 10.30 10.62
C ARG A 122 -7.87 9.17 11.43
N TRP A 123 -7.57 9.13 12.74
CA TRP A 123 -8.03 8.11 13.68
C TRP A 123 -9.29 8.54 14.39
N ASP A 124 -10.25 7.63 14.54
CA ASP A 124 -11.57 7.95 15.11
C ASP A 124 -11.55 7.94 16.64
N GLU A 125 -10.74 7.06 17.23
CA GLU A 125 -10.64 6.89 18.68
C GLU A 125 -9.18 6.86 19.12
N THR A 126 -8.85 7.66 20.14
CA THR A 126 -7.62 7.51 20.90
C THR A 126 -8.01 7.40 22.37
N THR A 127 -7.75 6.24 22.97
CA THR A 127 -8.02 5.97 24.38
C THR A 127 -6.71 5.87 25.16
N GLY A 128 -6.74 6.31 26.41
CA GLY A 128 -5.52 6.45 27.21
C GLY A 128 -4.66 7.65 26.78
N ALA A 129 -3.46 7.74 27.34
CA ALA A 129 -2.43 8.68 26.92
C ALA A 129 -1.29 7.91 26.26
N GLY A 130 -0.42 8.56 25.48
CA GLY A 130 0.86 7.97 25.04
C GLY A 130 1.12 8.01 23.54
N PHE A 131 0.09 8.13 22.70
CA PHE A 131 0.26 8.30 21.25
C PHE A 131 0.60 9.74 20.86
N SER A 132 1.57 9.91 19.97
CA SER A 132 1.99 11.21 19.42
C SER A 132 2.77 11.01 18.13
N CYS A 133 2.73 11.98 17.21
CA CYS A 133 3.71 12.05 16.12
C CYS A 133 5.10 12.41 16.69
N ALA A 134 6.14 11.73 16.23
CA ALA A 134 7.50 11.91 16.71
C ALA A 134 8.52 11.85 15.57
N THR A 135 9.66 12.51 15.76
CA THR A 135 10.73 12.63 14.75
C THR A 135 12.00 11.85 15.14
N ASP A 136 11.95 11.04 16.20
CA ASP A 136 13.13 10.38 16.77
C ASP A 136 13.43 9.02 16.12
N GLN A 137 12.41 8.30 15.66
CA GLN A 137 12.53 7.12 14.81
C GLN A 137 11.47 7.22 13.71
N VAL A 138 11.90 7.19 12.45
CA VAL A 138 11.08 7.40 11.26
C VAL A 138 11.59 6.47 10.16
N VAL A 139 10.68 5.86 9.38
CA VAL A 139 11.01 5.07 8.18
C VAL A 139 11.08 6.00 6.98
N HIS A 140 10.02 6.77 6.74
CA HIS A 140 9.89 7.68 5.62
C HIS A 140 9.42 9.06 6.09
N GLY A 141 9.82 10.12 5.39
CA GLY A 141 9.41 11.48 5.74
C GLY A 141 10.05 12.02 7.05
N THR A 142 9.24 12.67 7.88
CA THR A 142 9.66 13.47 9.04
C THR A 142 9.11 12.94 10.35
N TYR A 143 7.91 12.36 10.34
CA TYR A 143 7.15 11.97 11.51
C TYR A 143 6.74 10.50 11.39
N ALA A 144 6.83 9.79 12.51
CA ALA A 144 6.19 8.50 12.70
C ALA A 144 5.22 8.59 13.88
N LEU A 145 4.24 7.69 13.94
CA LEU A 145 3.47 7.47 15.16
C LEU A 145 4.37 6.87 16.23
N LYS A 146 4.30 7.41 17.44
CA LYS A 146 5.01 6.89 18.60
C LYS A 146 4.04 6.64 19.74
N PHE A 147 4.24 5.53 20.43
CA PHE A 147 3.62 5.27 21.73
C PHE A 147 4.66 5.26 22.85
N GLN A 148 4.44 6.08 23.89
CA GLN A 148 5.25 6.08 25.11
C GLN A 148 4.43 6.45 26.36
N SER A 149 3.87 5.46 27.06
CA SER A 149 3.24 5.65 28.37
C SER A 149 3.13 4.36 29.20
N THR A 150 2.34 4.41 30.29
CA THR A 150 1.87 3.22 31.00
C THR A 150 0.90 2.41 30.12
N PRO A 151 0.94 1.07 30.13
CA PRO A 151 0.04 0.19 29.36
C PRO A 151 -1.45 0.58 29.42
N GLY A 152 -2.18 0.29 28.34
CA GLY A 152 -3.66 0.39 28.30
C GLY A 152 -4.18 1.57 27.48
N ALA A 153 -3.59 1.79 26.31
CA ALA A 153 -4.00 2.81 25.37
C ALA A 153 -4.12 2.22 23.97
N ASP A 154 -5.10 2.73 23.22
CA ASP A 154 -5.44 2.27 21.88
C ASP A 154 -5.68 3.48 20.97
N ILE A 155 -5.27 3.38 19.71
CA ILE A 155 -5.63 4.29 18.63
C ILE A 155 -6.31 3.47 17.53
N MET A 156 -7.49 3.86 17.09
CA MET A 156 -8.36 3.02 16.26
C MET A 156 -9.04 3.80 15.14
N LYS A 157 -9.23 3.13 14.01
CA LYS A 157 -9.94 3.62 12.83
C LYS A 157 -11.03 2.64 12.45
N ASN A 158 -12.28 3.09 12.37
CA ASN A 158 -13.33 2.34 11.70
C ASN A 158 -13.09 2.40 10.18
N LEU A 159 -12.98 1.24 9.54
CA LEU A 159 -12.92 1.14 8.08
C LEU A 159 -14.31 1.01 7.45
N THR A 160 -15.33 0.80 8.27
CA THR A 160 -16.71 0.62 7.85
C THR A 160 -17.45 1.95 7.95
N GLU A 161 -18.02 2.41 6.85
CA GLU A 161 -18.93 3.55 6.86
C GLU A 161 -20.16 3.16 7.67
N THR A 162 -20.58 4.06 8.58
CA THR A 162 -21.63 3.84 9.59
C THR A 162 -22.73 2.84 9.19
N GLY A 163 -22.60 1.58 9.62
CA GLY A 163 -23.66 0.56 9.55
C GLY A 163 -23.53 -0.50 8.46
N GLU A 164 -22.57 -0.42 7.53
CA GLU A 164 -22.38 -1.44 6.49
C GLU A 164 -21.04 -2.18 6.65
N PRO A 165 -21.02 -3.53 6.55
CA PRO A 165 -19.80 -4.33 6.66
C PRO A 165 -18.85 -4.10 5.46
N LEU A 166 -17.54 -4.26 5.64
CA LEU A 166 -16.64 -4.42 4.49
C LEU A 166 -16.97 -5.76 3.82
N THR A 167 -17.33 -5.73 2.55
CA THR A 167 -17.72 -6.93 1.80
C THR A 167 -16.60 -7.50 0.95
N HIS A 168 -15.39 -6.94 1.04
CA HIS A 168 -14.23 -7.38 0.27
C HIS A 168 -13.05 -7.69 1.20
N ASP A 169 -12.18 -8.58 0.72
CA ASP A 169 -10.90 -8.87 1.33
C ASP A 169 -10.01 -7.61 1.26
N PHE A 170 -9.12 -7.44 2.25
CA PHE A 170 -8.23 -6.28 2.32
C PHE A 170 -6.92 -6.62 3.01
N MET A 171 -5.91 -5.76 2.79
CA MET A 171 -4.61 -5.87 3.45
C MET A 171 -4.30 -4.59 4.20
N VAL A 172 -3.85 -4.75 5.44
CA VAL A 172 -3.31 -3.67 6.28
C VAL A 172 -1.79 -3.71 6.19
N HIS A 173 -1.19 -2.56 5.90
CA HIS A 173 0.25 -2.34 5.86
C HIS A 173 0.65 -1.39 6.98
N SER A 174 1.80 -1.64 7.58
CA SER A 174 2.40 -0.75 8.56
C SER A 174 3.85 -1.11 8.81
N TRP A 175 4.70 -0.11 8.89
CA TRP A 175 6.01 -0.27 9.50
C TRP A 175 5.91 -0.24 11.02
N VAL A 176 6.68 -1.08 11.70
CA VAL A 176 6.75 -1.12 13.17
C VAL A 176 8.18 -1.25 13.67
N ARG A 177 8.47 -0.58 14.79
CA ARG A 177 9.74 -0.65 15.53
C ARG A 177 9.48 -0.65 17.02
N ASP A 178 10.20 -1.48 17.77
CA ASP A 178 10.24 -1.45 19.23
C ASP A 178 11.66 -1.17 19.76
N ASP A 179 11.78 -0.45 20.89
CA ASP A 179 13.05 0.00 21.48
C ASP A 179 13.92 -1.12 22.09
N ASN A 180 13.34 -2.14 22.71
CA ASN A 180 14.09 -3.11 23.52
C ASN A 180 13.70 -4.56 23.24
N GLN A 181 12.42 -4.82 23.06
CA GLN A 181 11.93 -6.14 22.70
C GLN A 181 10.64 -5.98 21.95
N ILE A 182 10.45 -6.75 20.86
CA ILE A 182 9.16 -6.88 20.19
C ILE A 182 8.14 -7.40 21.20
N ARG A 183 7.38 -6.47 21.77
CA ARG A 183 6.48 -6.66 22.91
C ARG A 183 5.47 -5.51 22.93
N GLY A 184 4.72 -5.42 21.84
CA GLY A 184 3.89 -4.28 21.45
C GLY A 184 3.53 -4.40 19.96
N GLY A 185 3.02 -3.34 19.33
CA GLY A 185 2.94 -3.33 17.86
C GLY A 185 1.79 -4.14 17.27
N HIS A 186 0.55 -3.64 17.33
CA HIS A 186 -0.61 -4.37 16.82
C HIS A 186 -1.17 -3.68 15.58
N ALA A 187 -1.55 -4.39 14.51
CA ALA A 187 -2.73 -4.01 13.73
C ALA A 187 -3.91 -4.86 14.25
N PRO A 188 -4.65 -4.45 15.31
CA PRO A 188 -5.82 -5.18 15.73
C PRO A 188 -6.91 -5.03 14.67
N LEU A 189 -7.62 -6.11 14.41
CA LEU A 189 -8.91 -6.04 13.72
C LEU A 189 -10.00 -6.14 14.78
N VAL A 190 -10.86 -5.12 14.89
CA VAL A 190 -12.01 -5.16 15.79
C VAL A 190 -13.26 -5.40 14.98
N LYS A 191 -13.98 -6.46 15.34
CA LYS A 191 -15.43 -6.46 15.17
C LYS A 191 -16.14 -6.09 16.46
N SER A 192 -17.07 -5.14 16.34
CA SER A 192 -17.93 -4.59 17.39
C SER A 192 -18.64 -5.67 18.22
N GLN A 193 -18.07 -5.98 19.38
CA GLN A 193 -18.62 -5.85 20.73
C GLN A 193 -17.48 -6.20 21.70
N SER A 194 -17.62 -5.95 23.00
CA SER A 194 -16.57 -6.00 24.03
C SER A 194 -15.91 -7.39 24.29
N GLN A 195 -15.87 -8.28 23.30
CA GLN A 195 -15.38 -9.66 23.39
C GLN A 195 -14.69 -10.20 22.11
N PHE A 196 -14.60 -9.45 20.99
CA PHE A 196 -14.15 -10.00 19.68
C PHE A 196 -12.87 -9.36 19.09
N TRP A 197 -11.88 -9.08 19.93
CA TRP A 197 -10.59 -8.54 19.47
C TRP A 197 -9.85 -9.56 18.61
N VAL A 198 -9.33 -9.17 17.44
CA VAL A 198 -8.37 -9.97 16.69
C VAL A 198 -7.02 -9.29 16.81
N TYR A 199 -6.05 -10.00 17.40
CA TYR A 199 -4.65 -9.57 17.32
C TYR A 199 -4.00 -10.39 16.22
N ALA A 200 -4.08 -9.89 14.99
CA ALA A 200 -3.61 -10.62 13.82
C ALA A 200 -2.08 -10.69 13.78
N CYS A 201 -1.41 -9.57 14.06
CA CYS A 201 0.03 -9.55 14.15
C CYS A 201 0.45 -8.60 15.28
N ARG A 202 0.83 -9.20 16.42
CA ARG A 202 1.29 -8.53 17.64
C ARG A 202 2.73 -8.95 17.92
N GLY A 203 3.56 -8.02 18.36
CA GLY A 203 4.82 -8.34 18.99
C GLY A 203 4.67 -8.95 20.40
N TYR A 204 5.23 -10.15 20.59
CA TYR A 204 5.27 -10.87 21.86
C TYR A 204 6.56 -11.69 21.98
N ASN A 205 7.36 -11.41 23.02
CA ASN A 205 8.61 -12.13 23.32
C ASN A 205 9.58 -12.23 22.11
N SER A 206 9.85 -11.12 21.42
CA SER A 206 10.72 -11.09 20.23
C SER A 206 10.14 -11.80 19.00
N GLN A 207 8.82 -12.01 18.97
CA GLN A 207 8.14 -12.68 17.86
C GLN A 207 6.85 -11.95 17.49
N PHE A 208 6.57 -11.87 16.19
CA PHE A 208 5.26 -11.52 15.66
C PHE A 208 4.33 -12.73 15.81
N SER A 209 3.23 -12.51 16.53
CA SER A 209 2.31 -13.54 16.99
C SER A 209 0.87 -13.13 16.70
N TYR A 210 0.01 -14.11 16.49
CA TYR A 210 -1.43 -13.92 16.51
C TYR A 210 -2.01 -14.36 17.85
N LEU A 211 -3.22 -13.91 18.19
CA LEU A 211 -3.94 -14.43 19.36
C LEU A 211 -4.83 -15.61 18.96
N GLN A 212 -4.57 -16.78 19.53
CA GLN A 212 -5.34 -18.00 19.27
C GLN A 212 -6.60 -18.10 20.14
N ASP A 213 -6.51 -17.61 21.38
CA ASP A 213 -7.61 -17.56 22.35
C ASP A 213 -7.31 -16.51 23.44
N ALA A 214 -8.16 -16.39 24.46
CA ALA A 214 -8.14 -15.25 25.37
C ALA A 214 -6.86 -15.13 26.20
N ALA A 215 -6.01 -16.15 26.21
CA ALA A 215 -4.76 -16.19 26.97
C ALA A 215 -3.51 -16.51 26.12
N ASN A 216 -3.65 -16.98 24.88
CA ASN A 216 -2.55 -17.59 24.13
C ASN A 216 -2.14 -16.79 22.89
N TYR A 217 -0.99 -16.11 22.99
CA TYR A 217 -0.26 -15.57 21.83
C TYR A 217 0.60 -16.67 21.22
N VAL A 218 0.38 -16.93 19.93
CA VAL A 218 1.09 -17.97 19.17
C VAL A 218 1.91 -17.30 18.07
N PRO A 219 3.24 -17.53 18.01
CA PRO A 219 4.07 -17.00 16.94
C PRO A 219 3.56 -17.46 15.57
N TRP A 220 3.67 -16.59 14.56
CA TRP A 220 3.39 -17.02 13.20
C TRP A 220 4.31 -18.20 12.79
N PRO A 221 3.82 -19.16 11.97
CA PRO A 221 4.51 -20.42 11.67
C PRO A 221 5.93 -20.28 11.15
N GLN A 222 6.21 -19.21 10.41
CA GLN A 222 7.52 -18.92 9.82
C GLN A 222 7.79 -17.41 9.87
N ASN A 223 9.07 -17.03 9.73
CA ASN A 223 9.54 -15.64 9.64
C ASN A 223 9.07 -14.69 10.77
N SER A 224 8.61 -15.24 11.90
CA SER A 224 7.99 -14.49 13.00
C SER A 224 8.99 -13.82 13.94
N VAL A 225 10.27 -14.21 13.96
CA VAL A 225 11.25 -13.63 14.89
C VAL A 225 11.58 -12.18 14.47
N GLY A 226 11.49 -11.24 15.40
CA GLY A 226 11.87 -9.84 15.22
C GLY A 226 12.98 -9.41 16.18
N GLY A 227 13.83 -8.50 15.72
CA GLY A 227 14.84 -7.81 16.53
C GLY A 227 14.25 -6.61 17.27
N SER A 228 14.95 -6.12 18.29
CA SER A 228 14.71 -4.77 18.80
C SER A 228 15.49 -3.76 18.00
N ASP A 229 15.10 -2.50 18.06
CA ASP A 229 15.78 -1.42 17.37
C ASP A 229 15.91 -1.62 15.85
N GLU A 230 14.96 -2.31 15.25
CA GLU A 230 14.86 -2.55 13.81
C GLU A 230 13.43 -2.24 13.35
N TRP A 231 13.31 -1.70 12.13
CA TRP A 231 12.03 -1.48 11.48
C TRP A 231 11.62 -2.74 10.71
N PHE A 232 10.37 -3.14 10.85
CA PHE A 232 9.77 -4.23 10.10
C PHE A 232 8.51 -3.74 9.41
N GLU A 233 8.40 -4.00 8.12
CA GLU A 233 7.15 -3.88 7.40
C GLU A 233 6.27 -5.09 7.75
N ILE A 234 5.08 -4.85 8.27
CA ILE A 234 4.13 -5.89 8.67
C ILE A 234 2.86 -5.75 7.87
N ASN A 235 2.58 -6.77 7.06
CA ASN A 235 1.43 -6.79 6.18
C ASN A 235 0.50 -7.91 6.63
N VAL A 236 -0.79 -7.60 6.81
CA VAL A 236 -1.82 -8.56 7.23
C VAL A 236 -2.95 -8.54 6.22
N GLY A 237 -3.09 -9.62 5.47
CA GLY A 237 -4.19 -9.87 4.53
C GLY A 237 -5.33 -10.60 5.21
N LEU A 238 -6.55 -10.09 5.06
CA LEU A 238 -7.76 -10.62 5.67
C LEU A 238 -8.70 -11.08 4.57
N SER A 239 -8.93 -12.39 4.52
CA SER A 239 -9.92 -13.00 3.66
C SER A 239 -11.23 -13.19 4.40
N MET A 240 -12.13 -12.22 4.23
CA MET A 240 -13.41 -12.18 4.92
C MET A 240 -14.35 -13.28 4.45
N SER A 241 -14.30 -13.59 3.15
CA SER A 241 -15.11 -14.64 2.53
C SER A 241 -14.79 -16.05 3.03
N THR A 242 -13.60 -16.26 3.62
CA THR A 242 -13.11 -17.58 4.02
C THR A 242 -12.69 -17.67 5.48
N ASP A 243 -12.87 -16.60 6.26
CA ASP A 243 -12.41 -16.49 7.64
C ASP A 243 -10.94 -16.89 7.81
N VAL A 244 -10.06 -16.28 7.01
CA VAL A 244 -8.61 -16.56 7.02
C VAL A 244 -7.82 -15.26 7.08
N MET A 245 -6.77 -15.24 7.91
CA MET A 245 -5.75 -14.20 7.91
C MET A 245 -4.39 -14.74 7.47
N ARG A 246 -3.66 -13.90 6.77
CA ARG A 246 -2.29 -14.15 6.32
C ARG A 246 -1.41 -12.99 6.72
N ALA A 247 -0.16 -13.27 7.04
CA ALA A 247 0.77 -12.21 7.43
C ALA A 247 2.10 -12.35 6.70
N TRP A 248 2.76 -11.21 6.49
CA TRP A 248 4.10 -11.08 5.93
C TRP A 248 4.92 -10.13 6.79
N LYS A 249 6.23 -10.33 6.77
CA LYS A 249 7.21 -9.42 7.36
C LYS A 249 8.31 -9.12 6.34
N ASN A 250 8.50 -7.85 5.99
CA ASN A 250 9.43 -7.41 4.95
C ASN A 250 9.24 -8.22 3.66
N GLU A 251 8.01 -8.25 3.12
CA GLU A 251 7.57 -9.10 2.00
C GLU A 251 7.63 -10.63 2.24
N PHE A 252 8.27 -11.14 3.28
CA PHE A 252 8.38 -12.58 3.53
C PHE A 252 7.15 -13.15 4.23
N TYR A 253 6.52 -14.12 3.58
CA TYR A 253 5.33 -14.80 4.10
C TYR A 253 5.58 -15.44 5.48
N MET A 254 4.69 -15.17 6.43
CA MET A 254 4.73 -15.70 7.80
C MET A 254 3.76 -16.86 8.03
N GLY A 255 2.67 -16.95 7.27
CA GLY A 255 1.74 -18.08 7.32
C GLY A 255 0.28 -17.69 7.08
N GLU A 256 -0.59 -18.70 7.18
CA GLU A 256 -2.05 -18.61 7.06
C GLU A 256 -2.68 -19.23 8.31
N ILE A 257 -3.62 -18.53 8.92
CA ILE A 257 -4.31 -18.95 10.13
C ILE A 257 -5.79 -18.58 10.01
N GLY A 258 -6.68 -19.34 10.64
CA GLY A 258 -8.11 -18.98 10.72
C GLY A 258 -8.32 -17.64 11.41
N LEU A 259 -9.19 -16.81 10.84
CA LEU A 259 -9.64 -15.55 11.42
C LEU A 259 -10.56 -15.84 12.60
N ILE A 260 -10.00 -15.79 13.81
CA ILE A 260 -10.73 -16.07 15.06
C ILE A 260 -10.59 -14.89 16.02
N ALA A 261 -11.66 -14.62 16.74
CA ALA A 261 -11.67 -13.64 17.80
C ALA A 261 -10.88 -14.14 19.02
N ALA A 262 -10.44 -13.20 19.86
CA ALA A 262 -9.74 -13.45 21.11
C ALA A 262 -10.46 -14.44 22.02
N ASN A 263 -11.79 -14.51 22.00
CA ASN A 263 -12.56 -15.47 22.81
C ASN A 263 -12.70 -16.86 22.15
N GLY A 264 -12.06 -17.09 21.01
CA GLY A 264 -12.14 -18.32 20.21
C GLY A 264 -13.40 -18.44 19.34
N ALA A 265 -14.24 -17.40 19.27
CA ALA A 265 -15.41 -17.38 18.40
C ALA A 265 -15.05 -17.00 16.96
N SER A 266 -15.94 -17.31 16.01
CA SER A 266 -15.90 -16.71 14.67
C SER A 266 -15.98 -15.19 14.81
N VAL A 267 -15.18 -14.47 14.02
CA VAL A 267 -15.29 -13.02 13.91
C VAL A 267 -16.52 -12.73 13.08
N PRO A 268 -17.48 -11.97 13.59
CA PRO A 268 -18.61 -11.62 12.77
C PRO A 268 -18.40 -10.78 11.46
N ASP A 269 -19.42 -10.37 10.70
CA ASP A 269 -19.22 -9.43 9.56
C ASP A 269 -19.44 -7.90 9.82
N ASP A 270 -20.28 -7.53 10.78
CA ASP A 270 -20.90 -6.19 10.95
C ASP A 270 -20.01 -4.94 11.21
N LEU A 271 -18.70 -5.06 11.48
CA LEU A 271 -17.81 -3.89 11.66
C LEU A 271 -16.34 -4.30 11.59
N PHE A 272 -15.51 -3.52 10.88
CA PHE A 272 -14.05 -3.66 10.88
C PHE A 272 -13.40 -2.36 11.35
N GLN A 273 -12.58 -2.46 12.40
CA GLN A 273 -11.65 -1.42 12.80
C GLN A 273 -10.22 -1.93 12.65
N ILE A 274 -9.30 -1.03 12.32
CA ILE A 274 -7.86 -1.23 12.45
C ILE A 274 -7.29 -0.28 13.51
N GLY A 275 -6.07 -0.48 13.98
CA GLY A 275 -5.52 0.38 15.02
C GLY A 275 -4.13 0.00 15.49
N TYR A 276 -3.75 0.56 16.62
CA TYR A 276 -2.61 0.13 17.42
C TYR A 276 -3.02 0.13 18.88
N GLY A 277 -2.65 -0.91 19.60
CA GLY A 277 -2.83 -1.00 21.05
C GLY A 277 -1.51 -1.29 21.73
N GLN A 278 -1.20 -0.60 22.82
CA GLN A 278 -0.01 -0.89 23.61
C GLN A 278 -0.36 -1.35 25.03
N GLN A 279 0.12 -2.54 25.37
CA GLN A 279 -0.03 -3.15 26.70
C GLN A 279 1.31 -3.39 27.41
N SER A 280 2.36 -2.72 26.96
CA SER A 280 3.69 -2.75 27.57
C SER A 280 4.16 -1.34 27.89
N SER A 281 5.23 -1.24 28.69
CA SER A 281 5.92 0.03 28.94
C SER A 281 7.05 0.28 27.93
N TYR A 282 7.15 -0.53 26.88
CA TYR A 282 8.13 -0.34 25.81
C TYR A 282 7.66 0.76 24.87
N VAL A 283 8.63 1.42 24.25
CA VAL A 283 8.36 2.43 23.22
C VAL A 283 8.24 1.72 21.88
N THR A 284 7.14 1.99 21.19
CA THR A 284 6.89 1.48 19.84
C THR A 284 6.65 2.65 18.91
N TRP A 285 7.16 2.52 17.69
CA TRP A 285 6.90 3.43 16.60
C TRP A 285 6.22 2.69 15.46
N TRP A 286 5.35 3.40 14.75
CA TRP A 286 4.72 2.95 13.52
C TRP A 286 4.85 4.03 12.46
N ASP A 287 5.01 3.58 11.23
CA ASP A 287 5.10 4.47 10.08
C ASP A 287 4.30 3.90 8.91
N ASP A 288 3.95 4.75 7.95
CA ASP A 288 3.15 4.46 6.75
C ASP A 288 2.07 3.41 6.97
N THR A 289 0.97 3.83 7.56
CA THR A 289 -0.17 2.94 7.83
C THR A 289 -1.21 3.09 6.74
N TYR A 290 -1.45 2.02 5.99
CA TYR A 290 -2.44 2.07 4.91
C TYR A 290 -3.20 0.76 4.74
N VAL A 291 -4.40 0.88 4.17
CA VAL A 291 -5.29 -0.24 3.87
C VAL A 291 -5.61 -0.23 2.39
N ARG A 292 -5.35 -1.34 1.73
CA ARG A 292 -5.65 -1.54 0.31
C ARG A 292 -6.58 -2.70 0.09
N LYS A 293 -7.23 -2.71 -1.08
CA LYS A 293 -7.87 -3.93 -1.59
C LYS A 293 -6.81 -5.02 -1.73
N TRP A 294 -7.22 -6.24 -1.42
CA TRP A 294 -6.35 -7.39 -1.49
C TRP A 294 -7.16 -8.66 -1.69
N ILE A 295 -6.69 -9.56 -2.54
CA ILE A 295 -7.21 -10.92 -2.68
C ILE A 295 -6.04 -11.91 -2.69
N VAL A 296 -6.30 -13.17 -2.35
CA VAL A 296 -5.23 -14.19 -2.24
C VAL A 296 -4.43 -14.39 -3.54
N ASN A 297 -5.08 -14.25 -4.68
CA ASN A 297 -4.45 -14.24 -5.99
C ASN A 297 -4.54 -12.81 -6.53
N GLU A 298 -3.58 -11.97 -6.22
CA GLU A 298 -3.60 -10.58 -6.67
C GLU A 298 -3.49 -10.48 -8.20
N PRO A 299 -4.02 -9.39 -8.81
CA PRO A 299 -3.66 -9.03 -10.16
C PRO A 299 -2.13 -9.00 -10.33
N ALA A 300 -1.65 -9.46 -11.48
CA ALA A 300 -0.22 -9.62 -11.73
C ALA A 300 0.30 -8.57 -12.72
N HIS A 301 1.60 -8.30 -12.66
CA HIS A 301 2.26 -7.45 -13.63
C HIS A 301 2.44 -8.20 -14.96
N GLY A 302 1.83 -7.67 -16.02
CA GLY A 302 1.97 -8.12 -17.40
C GLY A 302 3.12 -7.43 -18.14
N ALA A 303 2.96 -7.30 -19.45
CA ALA A 303 3.96 -6.71 -20.32
C ALA A 303 4.03 -5.17 -20.19
N TRP A 304 5.24 -4.64 -20.32
CA TRP A 304 5.49 -3.21 -20.54
C TRP A 304 5.83 -2.97 -22.01
N ASP A 305 5.28 -1.91 -22.58
CA ASP A 305 5.65 -1.48 -23.94
C ASP A 305 6.98 -0.71 -23.96
N GLU A 306 7.62 -0.70 -25.13
CA GLU A 306 8.76 0.16 -25.37
C GLU A 306 8.42 1.64 -25.17
N ILE A 307 9.38 2.41 -24.67
CA ILE A 307 9.20 3.84 -24.44
C ILE A 307 8.95 4.57 -25.76
N SER A 308 7.84 5.29 -25.81
CA SER A 308 7.46 6.17 -26.91
C SER A 308 7.66 7.64 -26.55
N THR A 309 7.87 8.48 -27.57
CA THR A 309 7.88 9.94 -27.39
C THR A 309 6.46 10.47 -27.58
N VAL A 310 6.03 11.34 -26.67
CA VAL A 310 4.71 11.96 -26.74
C VAL A 310 4.79 13.18 -27.65
N ASN A 311 4.48 12.99 -28.93
CA ASN A 311 4.39 14.09 -29.87
C ASN A 311 3.01 14.76 -29.74
N TRP A 312 2.98 15.95 -29.16
CA TRP A 312 1.81 16.82 -29.21
C TRP A 312 1.66 17.36 -30.64
N HIS A 313 0.88 16.68 -31.47
CA HIS A 313 0.38 17.29 -32.69
C HIS A 313 -0.62 18.38 -32.29
N HIS A 314 -0.16 19.64 -32.27
CA HIS A 314 -1.07 20.78 -32.37
C HIS A 314 -1.71 20.72 -33.76
N SER A 315 -2.80 19.95 -33.92
CA SER A 315 -3.71 20.18 -35.04
C SER A 315 -4.44 21.49 -34.74
N CYS A 316 -3.87 22.60 -35.20
CA CYS A 316 -4.61 23.85 -35.33
C CYS A 316 -5.63 23.76 -36.48
N SER A 317 -6.51 22.77 -36.46
CA SER A 317 -7.68 22.67 -37.33
C SER A 317 -8.58 21.54 -36.84
N ASP A 318 -9.34 21.79 -35.78
CA ASP A 318 -10.79 21.55 -35.78
C ASP A 318 -11.36 21.81 -34.39
N THR A 319 -12.29 22.76 -34.32
CA THR A 319 -13.10 23.07 -33.13
C THR A 319 -14.07 21.96 -32.73
N THR A 320 -13.95 20.75 -33.27
CA THR A 320 -14.76 19.58 -32.87
C THR A 320 -14.08 18.29 -33.27
N GLY A 321 -13.56 17.53 -32.31
CA GLY A 321 -13.25 16.10 -32.47
C GLY A 321 -11.76 15.76 -32.56
N PHE A 322 -11.30 15.01 -31.58
CA PHE A 322 -9.97 14.43 -31.48
C PHE A 322 -9.79 13.30 -32.51
N VAL A 323 -8.66 13.30 -33.23
CA VAL A 323 -8.22 12.15 -34.04
C VAL A 323 -6.76 11.85 -33.72
N TYR A 324 -6.49 10.67 -33.17
CA TYR A 324 -5.16 10.10 -32.95
C TYR A 324 -4.66 9.45 -34.26
N ASN A 325 -3.36 9.57 -34.56
CA ASN A 325 -2.75 8.88 -35.70
C ASN A 325 -1.41 8.27 -35.26
N ASP A 326 -1.36 6.95 -35.28
CA ASP A 326 -0.23 6.15 -34.80
C ASP A 326 0.75 5.93 -35.96
N THR A 327 1.87 6.66 -36.00
CA THR A 327 2.91 6.40 -37.01
C THR A 327 3.90 5.36 -36.51
N TRP A 328 3.63 4.10 -36.86
CA TRP A 328 4.61 3.01 -36.82
C TRP A 328 5.73 3.26 -37.83
N ASN A 329 6.95 3.52 -37.35
CA ASN A 329 8.14 3.55 -38.19
C ASN A 329 8.56 2.12 -38.57
N MET A 330 7.93 1.57 -39.61
CA MET A 330 8.45 0.39 -40.30
C MET A 330 9.58 0.79 -41.25
N ASN A 331 10.82 0.57 -40.84
CA ASN A 331 11.97 0.61 -41.74
C ASN A 331 11.92 -0.58 -42.71
N TRP A 332 11.46 -0.34 -43.93
CA TRP A 332 11.62 -1.28 -45.04
C TRP A 332 13.01 -1.10 -45.66
N MET A 333 13.89 -2.09 -45.49
CA MET A 333 15.08 -2.22 -46.35
C MET A 333 14.66 -2.83 -47.68
N ALA A 334 14.73 -2.04 -48.75
CA ALA A 334 14.71 -2.56 -50.11
C ALA A 334 16.08 -3.18 -50.42
N TRP A 335 16.09 -4.42 -50.90
CA TRP A 335 17.25 -5.02 -51.55
C TRP A 335 17.04 -4.93 -53.07
N ASP A 336 18.00 -4.31 -53.76
CA ASP A 336 18.21 -4.38 -55.20
C ASP A 336 18.71 -5.78 -55.63
#